data_AF-A0A820T3S8-F1
#
_entry.id   AF-A0A820T3S8-F1
#
_cell.length_a   1.000
_cell.length_b   1.000
_cell.length_c   1.000
_cell.angle_alpha   90.00
_cell.angle_beta   90.00
_cell.angle_gamma   90.00
#
_symmetry.space_group_name_H-M   'P 1'
#
loop_
_entity.id
_entity.type
_entity.pdbx_description
1 polymer ?
#
loop_
_entity_poly.entity_id
_entity_poly.type
_entity_poly.pdbx_seq_one_letter_code
_entity_poly.pdbx_strand_id
1 'polypeptide(L)'
;DIAYQLNLSNISKRDFQSYHHDVLKPNHDQIKILHLSNPFTIDLIFCPSHLIINFIQIEKLILDNISSKYLLNILKYLIHLPQLYSLNLSIIDYIDNLSPIFLHIFCLTKLKSCQLTYQVEEDLLNDFTQLEQSSIEYL
;
A
#
# COMPACT_ATOMS: atom_id res chain seq x y z
N ASP A 1 -16.00 -1.83 -18.38
CA ASP A 1 -14.54 -2.08 -18.36
C ASP A 1 -14.19 -3.16 -17.36
N ILE A 2 -13.58 -4.24 -17.81
CA ILE A 2 -13.06 -5.29 -16.93
C ILE A 2 -11.74 -4.77 -16.35
N ALA A 3 -11.67 -4.59 -15.04
CA ALA A 3 -10.44 -4.15 -14.40
C ALA A 3 -9.38 -5.26 -14.49
N TYR A 4 -8.24 -4.98 -15.11
CA TYR A 4 -7.12 -5.91 -15.12
C TYR A 4 -6.50 -5.93 -13.73
N GLN A 5 -6.79 -7.00 -13.00
CA GLN A 5 -6.38 -7.21 -11.62
C GLN A 5 -5.24 -8.21 -11.56
N LEU A 6 -4.20 -7.84 -10.83
CA LEU A 6 -3.03 -8.66 -10.60
C LEU A 6 -2.91 -9.02 -9.13
N ASN A 7 -2.81 -10.31 -8.83
CA ASN A 7 -2.53 -10.81 -7.49
C ASN A 7 -1.24 -11.65 -7.52
N LEU A 8 -0.21 -11.14 -6.87
CA LEU A 8 1.12 -11.77 -6.77
C LEU A 8 1.40 -12.30 -5.37
N SER A 9 0.36 -12.56 -4.59
CA SER A 9 0.50 -12.99 -3.19
C SER A 9 1.20 -14.35 -3.04
N ASN A 10 0.94 -15.27 -3.97
CA ASN A 10 1.41 -16.66 -3.89
C ASN A 10 2.49 -16.99 -4.93
N ILE A 11 3.02 -15.99 -5.65
CA ILE A 11 4.04 -16.25 -6.66
C ILE A 11 5.37 -16.62 -6.00
N SER A 12 6.08 -17.59 -6.56
CA SER A 12 7.43 -17.91 -6.11
C SER A 12 8.45 -16.95 -6.73
N LYS A 13 9.63 -16.80 -6.10
CA LYS A 13 10.69 -15.94 -6.63
C LYS A 13 11.16 -16.36 -8.02
N ARG A 14 11.17 -17.67 -8.29
CA ARG A 14 11.54 -18.23 -9.59
C ARG A 14 10.51 -17.84 -10.66
N ASP A 15 9.24 -18.05 -10.36
CA ASP A 15 8.15 -17.80 -11.32
C ASP A 15 7.96 -16.31 -11.57
N PHE A 16 8.30 -15.46 -10.59
CA PHE A 16 8.23 -14.01 -10.75
C PHE A 16 9.08 -13.50 -11.90
N GLN A 17 10.24 -14.09 -12.20
CA GLN A 17 11.09 -13.58 -13.29
C GLN A 17 10.41 -13.75 -14.66
N SER A 18 9.88 -14.94 -14.94
CA SER A 18 9.13 -15.20 -16.16
C SER A 18 7.85 -14.35 -16.19
N TYR A 19 7.11 -14.33 -15.09
CA TYR A 19 5.89 -13.53 -14.98
C TYR A 19 6.14 -12.04 -15.17
N HIS A 20 7.26 -11.54 -14.68
CA HIS A 20 7.64 -10.14 -14.84
C HIS A 20 7.86 -9.79 -16.31
N HIS A 21 8.56 -10.66 -17.05
CA HIS A 21 8.82 -10.46 -18.47
C HIS A 21 7.56 -10.61 -19.32
N ASP A 22 6.78 -11.65 -19.05
CA ASP A 22 5.69 -12.09 -19.92
C ASP A 22 4.36 -11.38 -19.63
N VAL A 23 4.15 -10.93 -18.38
CA VAL A 23 2.85 -10.40 -17.92
C VAL A 23 2.97 -8.99 -17.38
N LEU A 24 3.82 -8.73 -16.39
CA LEU A 24 3.90 -7.41 -15.76
C LEU A 24 4.37 -6.33 -16.73
N LYS A 25 5.54 -6.55 -17.35
CA LYS A 25 6.17 -5.55 -18.21
C LYS A 25 5.32 -5.16 -19.43
N PRO A 26 4.67 -6.08 -20.17
CA PRO A 26 3.85 -5.69 -21.32
C PRO A 26 2.47 -5.13 -20.95
N ASN A 27 1.97 -5.36 -19.73
CA ASN A 27 0.62 -4.95 -19.33
C ASN A 27 0.60 -3.90 -18.20
N HIS A 28 1.73 -3.28 -17.87
CA HIS A 28 1.85 -2.36 -16.73
C HIS A 28 0.87 -1.18 -16.80
N ASP A 29 0.58 -0.71 -18.00
CA ASP A 29 -0.35 0.36 -18.36
C ASP A 29 -1.82 -0.07 -18.28
N GLN A 30 -2.12 -1.35 -18.12
CA GLN A 30 -3.50 -1.85 -18.02
C GLN A 30 -3.86 -2.27 -16.60
N ILE A 31 -2.87 -2.51 -15.74
CA ILE A 31 -3.06 -2.96 -14.36
C ILE A 31 -3.73 -1.85 -13.54
N LYS A 32 -4.97 -2.12 -13.11
CA LYS A 32 -5.76 -1.22 -12.25
C LYS A 32 -5.71 -1.61 -10.80
N ILE A 33 -5.62 -2.91 -10.52
CA ILE A 33 -5.58 -3.43 -9.15
C ILE A 33 -4.32 -4.25 -9.00
N LEU A 34 -3.46 -3.85 -8.06
CA LEU A 34 -2.22 -4.57 -7.75
C LEU A 34 -2.28 -5.05 -6.30
N HIS A 35 -2.19 -6.37 -6.11
CA HIS A 35 -2.14 -7.01 -4.80
C HIS A 35 -0.82 -7.75 -4.62
N LEU A 36 -0.04 -7.33 -3.64
CA LEU A 36 1.24 -7.91 -3.26
C LEU A 36 1.18 -8.30 -1.79
N SER A 37 1.50 -9.54 -1.44
CA SER A 37 1.61 -9.97 -0.04
C SER A 37 2.99 -10.53 0.32
N ASN A 38 3.90 -10.56 -0.66
CA ASN A 38 5.17 -11.22 -0.53
C ASN A 38 6.29 -10.18 -0.40
N PRO A 39 7.09 -10.20 0.68
CA PRO A 39 8.17 -9.25 0.87
C PRO A 39 9.11 -9.14 -0.35
N PHE A 40 9.40 -10.25 -1.04
CA PHE A 40 10.27 -10.20 -2.21
C PHE A 40 9.61 -9.54 -3.42
N THR A 41 8.29 -9.68 -3.63
CA THR A 41 7.61 -9.03 -4.76
C THR A 41 7.48 -7.53 -4.53
N ILE A 42 7.25 -7.14 -3.26
CA ILE A 42 7.31 -5.75 -2.83
C ILE A 42 8.71 -5.19 -3.10
N ASP A 43 9.77 -5.88 -2.68
CA ASP A 43 11.14 -5.45 -2.96
C ASP A 43 11.40 -5.33 -4.47
N LEU A 44 10.93 -6.25 -5.31
CA LEU A 44 11.20 -6.16 -6.76
C LEU A 44 10.39 -5.07 -7.47
N ILE A 45 9.18 -4.77 -7.01
CA ILE A 45 8.30 -3.76 -7.62
C ILE A 45 8.63 -2.35 -7.11
N PHE A 46 9.02 -2.23 -5.84
CA PHE A 46 9.35 -0.97 -5.18
C PHE A 46 10.86 -0.78 -4.95
N CYS A 47 11.72 -1.68 -5.43
CA CYS A 47 13.17 -1.53 -5.41
C CYS A 47 13.78 -1.96 -6.76
N PRO A 48 14.18 -1.02 -7.63
CA PRO A 48 14.25 0.41 -7.36
C PRO A 48 12.86 1.06 -7.44
N SER A 49 12.62 1.96 -6.49
CA SER A 49 11.32 2.56 -6.19
C SER A 49 10.71 3.44 -7.28
N HIS A 50 11.49 3.76 -8.32
CA HIS A 50 10.96 4.40 -9.51
C HIS A 50 10.16 3.44 -10.41
N LEU A 51 10.25 2.12 -10.25
CA LEU A 51 9.51 1.19 -11.14
C LEU A 51 7.99 1.26 -10.95
N ILE A 52 7.52 1.57 -9.73
CA ILE A 52 6.08 1.70 -9.48
C ILE A 52 5.44 2.83 -10.30
N ILE A 53 6.19 3.88 -10.63
CA ILE A 53 5.66 5.04 -11.38
C ILE A 53 5.23 4.67 -12.80
N ASN A 54 5.71 3.54 -13.32
CA ASN A 54 5.29 3.05 -14.63
C ASN A 54 3.84 2.56 -14.60
N PHE A 55 3.34 2.09 -13.45
CA PHE A 55 1.98 1.57 -13.30
C PHE A 55 0.95 2.69 -13.11
N ILE A 56 0.90 3.63 -14.05
CA ILE A 56 0.10 4.87 -13.98
C ILE A 56 -1.41 4.66 -13.87
N GLN A 57 -1.92 3.49 -14.26
CA GLN A 57 -3.34 3.15 -14.19
C GLN A 57 -3.75 2.46 -12.88
N ILE A 58 -2.83 2.27 -11.93
CA ILE A 58 -3.19 1.69 -10.64
C ILE A 58 -4.21 2.59 -9.94
N GLU A 59 -5.38 1.99 -9.72
CA GLU A 59 -6.54 2.54 -9.05
C GLU A 59 -6.61 2.05 -7.59
N LYS A 60 -6.25 0.78 -7.37
CA LYS A 60 -6.21 0.13 -6.06
C LYS A 60 -4.90 -0.59 -5.83
N LEU A 61 -4.25 -0.28 -4.71
CA LEU A 61 -3.03 -0.94 -4.26
C LEU A 61 -3.30 -1.67 -2.94
N ILE A 62 -3.03 -2.97 -2.91
CA ILE A 62 -3.13 -3.82 -1.72
C ILE A 62 -1.74 -4.36 -1.42
N LEU A 63 -1.22 -4.01 -0.27
CA LEU A 63 0.07 -4.44 0.21
C LEU A 63 -0.11 -5.16 1.55
N ASP A 64 -0.02 -6.48 1.50
CA ASP A 64 -0.11 -7.33 2.67
C ASP A 64 1.28 -7.74 3.16
N ASN A 65 1.35 -8.01 4.46
CA ASN A 65 2.52 -8.49 5.15
C ASN A 65 3.80 -7.64 4.95
N ILE A 66 3.67 -6.30 4.91
CA ILE A 66 4.81 -5.41 4.69
C ILE A 66 5.58 -5.18 5.99
N SER A 67 6.92 -5.18 5.93
CA SER A 67 7.74 -4.66 7.03
C SER A 67 7.69 -3.13 7.07
N SER A 68 7.53 -2.56 8.28
CA SER A 68 7.39 -1.11 8.49
C SER A 68 8.58 -0.32 7.93
N LYS A 69 9.78 -0.92 7.89
CA LYS A 69 11.02 -0.29 7.38
C LYS A 69 10.95 0.12 5.90
N TYR A 70 10.11 -0.53 5.10
CA TYR A 70 9.96 -0.22 3.67
C TYR A 70 8.82 0.76 3.40
N LEU A 71 7.88 0.88 4.33
CA LEU A 71 6.61 1.55 4.11
C LEU A 71 6.79 3.02 3.76
N LEU A 72 7.64 3.75 4.47
CA LEU A 72 7.89 5.16 4.18
C LEU A 72 8.47 5.38 2.78
N ASN A 73 9.34 4.48 2.33
CA ASN A 73 9.86 4.56 0.98
C ASN A 73 8.74 4.31 -0.03
N ILE A 74 7.94 3.26 0.14
CA ILE A 74 6.80 2.95 -0.75
C ILE A 74 5.85 4.16 -0.84
N LEU A 75 5.43 4.70 0.30
CA LEU A 75 4.47 5.80 0.38
C LEU A 75 4.93 7.06 -0.35
N LYS A 76 6.24 7.36 -0.33
CA LYS A 76 6.81 8.50 -1.07
C LYS A 76 6.56 8.43 -2.57
N TYR A 77 6.46 7.23 -3.15
CA TYR A 77 6.25 7.06 -4.59
C TYR A 77 4.79 6.95 -4.97
N LEU A 78 3.89 6.64 -4.03
CA LEU A 78 2.47 6.54 -4.32
C LEU A 78 1.85 7.88 -4.77
N ILE A 79 2.46 9.01 -4.41
CA ILE A 79 2.05 10.33 -4.89
C ILE A 79 2.14 10.47 -6.42
N HIS A 80 2.96 9.63 -7.07
CA HIS A 80 3.13 9.60 -8.51
C HIS A 80 2.12 8.71 -9.22
N LEU A 81 1.19 8.06 -8.51
CA LEU A 81 0.13 7.24 -9.09
C LEU A 81 -1.15 8.07 -9.25
N PRO A 82 -1.41 8.63 -10.44
CA PRO A 82 -2.45 9.65 -10.62
C PRO A 82 -3.87 9.11 -10.47
N GLN A 83 -4.07 7.80 -10.57
CA GLN A 83 -5.38 7.14 -10.48
C GLN A 83 -5.62 6.45 -9.12
N LEU A 84 -4.65 6.46 -8.20
CA LEU A 84 -4.74 5.72 -6.96
C LEU A 84 -5.82 6.32 -6.05
N TYR A 85 -6.95 5.62 -5.92
CA TYR A 85 -8.05 6.02 -5.04
C TYR A 85 -8.25 5.08 -3.85
N SER A 86 -7.68 3.87 -3.87
CA SER A 86 -7.80 2.88 -2.79
C SER A 86 -6.44 2.32 -2.40
N LEU A 87 -6.15 2.36 -1.09
CA LEU A 87 -4.91 1.85 -0.51
C LEU A 87 -5.22 0.94 0.67
N ASN A 88 -4.76 -0.31 0.60
CA ASN A 88 -4.84 -1.27 1.70
C ASN A 88 -3.42 -1.65 2.12
N LEU A 89 -3.13 -1.45 3.39
CA LEU A 89 -1.83 -1.72 4.01
C LEU A 89 -2.01 -2.67 5.19
N SER A 90 -1.33 -3.81 5.17
CA SER A 90 -1.20 -4.70 6.32
C SER A 90 0.27 -4.86 6.68
N ILE A 91 0.62 -4.47 7.89
CA ILE A 91 2.00 -4.34 8.38
C ILE A 91 2.27 -5.46 9.39
N ILE A 92 3.35 -6.22 9.16
CA ILE A 92 3.70 -7.39 10.02
C ILE A 92 4.36 -7.01 11.33
N ASP A 93 5.07 -5.88 11.35
CA ASP A 93 5.90 -5.47 12.47
C ASP A 93 5.14 -4.45 13.34
N TYR A 94 5.57 -4.31 14.59
CA TYR A 94 5.09 -3.27 15.48
C TYR A 94 5.49 -1.87 14.97
N ILE A 95 4.64 -0.88 15.22
CA ILE A 95 4.86 0.52 14.84
C ILE A 95 4.60 1.41 16.05
N ASP A 96 5.67 1.98 16.59
CA ASP A 96 5.60 2.92 17.71
C ASP A 96 4.91 4.24 17.32
N ASN A 97 5.10 4.69 16.08
CA ASN A 97 4.66 6.01 15.63
C ASN A 97 4.10 5.98 14.20
N LEU A 98 2.81 6.25 14.09
CA LEU A 98 2.08 6.29 12.82
C LEU A 98 2.09 7.67 12.15
N SER A 99 2.48 8.75 12.84
CA SER A 99 2.41 10.10 12.28
C SER A 99 3.13 10.23 10.93
N PRO A 100 4.34 9.67 10.73
CA PRO A 100 5.01 9.72 9.42
C PRO A 100 4.23 9.00 8.32
N ILE A 101 3.53 7.91 8.65
CA ILE A 101 2.72 7.12 7.71
C ILE A 101 1.49 7.94 7.30
N PHE A 102 0.75 8.47 8.27
CA PHE A 102 -0.44 9.29 7.99
C PHE A 102 -0.12 10.55 7.20
N LEU A 103 1.01 11.22 7.50
CA LEU A 103 1.45 12.39 6.73
C LEU A 103 1.58 12.08 5.23
N HIS A 104 2.21 10.96 4.87
CA HIS A 104 2.33 10.59 3.46
C HIS A 104 0.99 10.16 2.85
N ILE A 105 0.16 9.43 3.59
CA ILE A 105 -1.17 9.02 3.13
C ILE A 105 -2.05 10.25 2.83
N PHE A 106 -2.03 11.27 3.68
CA PHE A 106 -2.80 12.50 3.47
C PHE A 106 -2.29 13.35 2.31
N CYS A 107 -1.06 13.15 1.84
CA CYS A 107 -0.57 13.77 0.60
C CYS A 107 -1.14 13.11 -0.67
N LEU A 108 -1.79 11.96 -0.58
CA LEU A 108 -2.38 11.25 -1.72
C LEU A 108 -3.73 11.88 -2.10
N THR A 109 -3.70 12.97 -2.86
CA THR A 109 -4.88 13.82 -3.16
C THR A 109 -6.06 13.13 -3.86
N LYS A 110 -5.85 11.96 -4.47
CA LYS A 110 -6.90 11.18 -5.15
C LYS A 110 -7.45 10.03 -4.31
N LEU A 111 -6.85 9.79 -3.14
CA LEU A 111 -7.22 8.70 -2.26
C LEU A 111 -8.63 8.94 -1.66
N LYS A 112 -9.51 7.96 -1.86
CA LYS A 112 -10.89 7.96 -1.32
C LYS A 112 -11.07 6.93 -0.21
N SER A 113 -10.24 5.89 -0.20
CA SER A 113 -10.30 4.80 0.77
C SER A 113 -8.90 4.40 1.19
N CYS A 114 -8.67 4.34 2.49
CA CYS A 114 -7.45 3.83 3.09
C CYS A 114 -7.81 2.83 4.18
N GLN A 115 -7.24 1.64 4.14
CA GLN A 115 -7.30 0.66 5.21
C GLN A 115 -5.89 0.39 5.69
N LEU A 116 -5.67 0.52 7.00
CA LEU A 116 -4.39 0.28 7.65
C LEU A 116 -4.58 -0.76 8.75
N THR A 117 -3.89 -1.88 8.64
CA THR A 117 -3.82 -2.96 9.62
C THR A 117 -2.38 -3.05 10.12
N TYR A 118 -2.19 -2.97 11.43
CA TYR A 118 -0.88 -2.96 12.07
C TYR A 118 -1.00 -3.55 13.49
N GLN A 119 0.13 -3.98 14.03
CA GLN A 119 0.20 -4.45 15.41
C GLN A 119 0.40 -3.25 16.34
N VAL A 120 -0.29 -3.28 17.49
CA VAL A 120 -0.15 -2.30 18.57
C VAL A 120 0.32 -3.05 19.81
N GLU A 121 1.20 -2.45 20.60
CA GLU A 121 1.54 -2.93 21.94
C GLU A 121 0.30 -2.78 22.82
N GLU A 122 -0.05 -3.84 23.56
CA GLU A 122 -1.33 -3.93 24.30
C GLU A 122 -1.58 -2.72 25.21
N ASP A 123 -0.53 -2.09 25.73
CA ASP A 123 -0.63 -0.97 26.66
C ASP A 123 -1.18 0.33 26.02
N LEU A 124 -1.03 0.52 24.69
CA LEU A 124 -1.48 1.74 23.98
C LEU A 124 -2.95 1.69 23.54
N LEU A 125 -3.59 0.52 23.53
CA LEU A 125 -5.00 0.35 23.16
C LEU A 125 -5.97 0.96 24.18
N ASN A 126 -5.52 1.10 25.43
CA ASN A 126 -6.32 1.69 26.51
C ASN A 126 -6.55 3.20 26.33
N ASP A 127 -5.69 3.90 25.58
CA ASP A 127 -5.81 5.35 25.37
C ASP A 127 -6.81 5.70 24.25
N PHE A 128 -6.96 4.86 23.21
CA PHE A 128 -7.91 5.11 22.12
C PHE A 128 -9.37 4.80 22.50
N THR A 129 -9.61 3.97 23.51
CA THR A 129 -10.96 3.69 24.03
C THR A 129 -11.48 4.80 24.95
N GLN A 130 -10.64 5.78 25.30
CA GLN A 130 -11.00 6.96 26.10
C GLN A 130 -11.25 8.22 25.27
N LEU A 131 -11.30 8.13 23.94
CA LEU A 131 -11.83 9.21 23.10
C LEU A 131 -13.34 9.29 23.32
N GLU A 132 -13.74 9.96 24.40
CA GLU A 132 -15.10 10.48 24.56
C GLU A 132 -15.49 11.21 23.28
N GLN A 133 -16.71 10.93 22.80
CA GLN A 133 -17.29 11.57 21.63
C GLN A 133 -17.30 13.09 21.85
N SER A 134 -16.31 13.80 21.32
CA SER A 134 -16.37 15.25 21.23
C SER A 134 -17.38 15.59 20.11
N SER A 135 -18.58 15.99 20.49
CA SER A 135 -19.60 16.47 19.55
C SER A 135 -19.07 17.68 18.79
N ILE A 136 -18.88 17.53 17.48
CA ILE A 136 -18.62 18.61 16.52
C ILE A 136 -19.93 19.40 16.27
N GLU A 137 -20.70 19.68 17.31
CA GLU A 137 -22.00 20.35 17.25
C GLU A 137 -22.00 21.63 18.09
N TYR A 138 -20.91 22.40 18.08
CA TYR A 138 -20.90 23.78 18.58
C TYR A 138 -19.88 24.63 17.81
N LEU A 139 -20.18 24.92 16.54
CA LEU A 139 -19.66 26.09 15.82
C LEU A 139 -20.78 26.72 15.01
#